data_AF-A0A534Q900-F1
#
_entry.id   AF-A0A534Q900-F1
#
_cell.length_a   1.000
_cell.length_b   1.000
_cell.length_c   1.000
_cell.angle_alpha   90.00
_cell.angle_beta   90.00
_cell.angle_gamma   90.00
#
_symmetry.space_group_name_H-M   'P 1'
#
loop_
_entity.id
_entity.type
_entity.pdbx_description
1 polymer ?
#
loop_
_entity_poly.entity_id
_entity_poly.type
_entity_poly.pdbx_seq_one_letter_code
_entity_poly.pdbx_strand_id
1 'polypeptide(L)' 'PARYVERARVEAARQWLEDSRASLDEVAAACGFGSAETLRRAFQRLLRVSPSAYRDAFARSHGTRKEVRA' A
#
# COMPACT_ATOMS: atom_id res chain seq x y z
N PRO A 1 16.37 8.74 -12.59
CA PRO A 1 15.89 7.33 -12.62
C PRO A 1 15.21 6.86 -11.31
N ALA A 2 15.84 7.04 -10.14
CA ALA A 2 15.33 6.51 -8.86
C ALA A 2 13.90 6.96 -8.49
N ARG A 3 13.53 8.22 -8.78
CA ARG A 3 12.19 8.76 -8.51
C ARG A 3 11.05 8.04 -9.25
N TYR A 4 11.35 7.51 -10.44
CA TYR A 4 10.34 6.81 -11.24
C TYR A 4 10.06 5.43 -10.64
N VAL A 5 11.12 4.74 -10.21
CA VAL A 5 11.02 3.44 -9.53
C VAL A 5 10.31 3.60 -8.18
N GLU A 6 10.62 4.65 -7.41
CA GLU A 6 9.93 4.94 -6.15
C GLU A 6 8.42 5.12 -6.36
N ARG A 7 8.02 5.91 -7.38
CA ARG A 7 6.61 6.07 -7.74
C ARG A 7 5.95 4.76 -8.16
N ALA A 8 6.60 3.97 -9.00
CA ALA A 8 6.06 2.69 -9.45
C ALA A 8 5.85 1.71 -8.28
N ARG A 9 6.79 1.66 -7.33
CA ARG A 9 6.66 0.83 -6.11
C ARG A 9 5.53 1.30 -5.20
N VAL A 10 5.35 2.62 -5.05
CA VAL A 10 4.24 3.17 -4.26
C VAL A 10 2.90 2.85 -4.91
N GLU A 11 2.78 2.96 -6.23
CA GLU A 11 1.55 2.58 -6.95
C GLU A 11 1.25 1.08 -6.81
N ALA A 12 2.26 0.21 -6.93
CA ALA A 12 2.10 -1.22 -6.67
C ALA A 12 1.60 -1.48 -5.24
N ALA A 13 2.19 -0.81 -4.25
CA ALA A 13 1.76 -0.93 -2.87
C ALA A 13 0.33 -0.44 -2.62
N ARG A 14 -0.15 0.58 -3.35
CA ARG A 14 -1.57 0.99 -3.29
C ARG A 14 -2.47 -0.14 -3.77
N GLN A 15 -2.16 -0.72 -4.92
CA GLN A 15 -2.94 -1.83 -5.48
C GLN A 15 -2.98 -3.03 -4.52
N TRP A 16 -1.88 -3.35 -3.84
CA TRP A 16 -1.85 -4.38 -2.80
C TRP A 16 -2.72 -4.05 -1.58
N LEU A 17 -2.76 -2.79 -1.15
CA LEU A 17 -3.62 -2.35 -0.04
C LEU A 17 -5.11 -2.33 -0.41
N GLU A 18 -5.42 -2.24 -1.70
CA GLU A 18 -6.78 -2.23 -2.24
C GLU A 18 -7.29 -3.67 -2.50
N ASP A 19 -6.44 -4.54 -3.04
CA ASP A 19 -6.77 -5.92 -3.40
C ASP A 19 -6.63 -6.91 -2.23
N SER A 20 -5.71 -6.64 -1.30
CA SER A 20 -5.33 -7.58 -0.24
C SER A 20 -5.42 -6.98 1.16
N ARG A 21 -5.68 -7.85 2.14
CA ARG A 21 -5.65 -7.52 3.57
C ARG A 21 -4.27 -7.77 4.19
N ALA A 22 -3.25 -7.92 3.36
CA ALA A 22 -1.88 -8.14 3.78
C ALA A 22 -1.40 -7.06 4.77
N SER A 23 -0.52 -7.47 5.69
CA SER A 23 0.12 -6.55 6.62
C SER A 23 1.02 -5.56 5.88
N LEU A 24 1.26 -4.38 6.47
CA LEU A 24 2.13 -3.38 5.84
C LEU A 24 3.55 -3.90 5.60
N ASP A 25 4.00 -4.86 6.42
CA ASP A 25 5.30 -5.50 6.29
C ASP A 25 5.37 -6.39 5.04
N GLU A 26 4.35 -7.22 4.81
CA GLU A 26 4.19 -8.05 3.61
C GLU A 26 4.15 -7.20 2.35
N VAL A 27 3.36 -6.11 2.35
CA VAL A 27 3.28 -5.17 1.22
C VAL A 27 4.63 -4.51 0.97
N ALA A 28 5.36 -4.14 2.03
CA ALA A 28 6.69 -3.55 1.91
C ALA A 28 7.72 -4.52 1.33
N ALA A 29 7.67 -5.80 1.73
CA ALA A 29 8.51 -6.85 1.17
C ALA A 29 8.19 -7.08 -0.31
N ALA A 30 6.90 -7.23 -0.65
CA ALA A 30 6.44 -7.46 -2.03
C ALA A 30 6.81 -6.31 -2.98
N CYS A 31 6.78 -5.06 -2.51
CA CYS A 31 7.09 -3.88 -3.31
C CYS A 31 8.58 -3.47 -3.27
N GLY A 32 9.43 -4.20 -2.54
CA GLY A 32 10.87 -3.94 -2.47
C GLY A 32 11.27 -2.70 -1.63
N PHE A 33 10.50 -2.38 -0.59
CA PHE A 33 10.82 -1.34 0.39
C PHE A 33 11.61 -1.86 1.61
N GLY A 34 11.66 -3.18 1.79
CA GLY A 34 12.42 -3.85 2.86
C GLY A 34 11.75 -3.81 4.24
N SER A 35 10.95 -2.79 4.55
CA SER A 35 10.17 -2.71 5.80
C SER A 35 8.99 -1.75 5.69
N ALA A 36 7.98 -1.95 6.55
CA ALA A 36 6.81 -1.08 6.63
C ALA A 36 7.16 0.40 6.88
N GLU A 37 8.26 0.70 7.56
CA GLU A 37 8.69 2.08 7.83
C GLU A 37 9.19 2.80 6.57
N THR A 38 9.98 2.13 5.73
CA THR A 38 10.42 2.67 4.43
C THR A 38 9.24 2.91 3.51
N LEU A 39 8.28 1.98 3.47
CA LEU A 39 7.01 2.14 2.75
C LEU A 39 6.26 3.39 3.23
N ARG A 40 6.11 3.57 4.55
CA ARG A 40 5.44 4.75 5.13
C ARG A 40 6.12 6.05 4.72
N ARG A 41 7.45 6.12 4.79
CA ARG A 41 8.21 7.32 4.38
C ARG A 41 8.02 7.64 2.89
N ALA A 42 8.05 6.63 2.03
CA ALA A 42 7.81 6.80 0.59
C ALA A 42 6.38 7.28 0.30
N PHE A 43 5.38 6.68 0.96
CA PHE A 43 3.98 7.10 0.89
C PHE A 43 3.77 8.55 1.35
N GLN A 44 4.36 8.93 2.48
CA GLN A 44 4.26 10.30 2.99
C GLN A 44 4.93 11.31 2.05
N ARG A 45 6.07 10.95 1.44
CA ARG A 45 6.75 11.82 0.46
C ARG A 45 5.93 12.02 -0.82
N LEU A 46 5.31 10.96 -1.35
CA LEU A 46 4.65 10.99 -2.65
C LEU A 46 3.15 11.33 -2.58
N LEU A 47 2.44 10.79 -1.60
CA LEU A 47 0.98 10.88 -1.47
C LEU A 47 0.53 11.69 -0.24
N ARG A 48 1.47 12.08 0.65
CA ARG A 48 1.21 12.82 1.90
C ARG A 48 0.21 12.12 2.84
N VAL A 49 0.03 10.82 2.70
CA VAL A 49 -0.83 9.98 3.55
C VAL A 49 -0.05 8.76 4.02
N SER A 50 -0.40 8.20 5.18
CA SER A 50 0.17 6.93 5.63
C SER A 50 -0.56 5.76 4.96
N PRO A 51 0.14 4.66 4.64
CA PRO A 51 -0.48 3.47 4.05
C PRO A 51 -1.55 2.85 4.98
N SER A 52 -1.40 2.98 6.30
CA SER A 52 -2.44 2.59 7.26
C SER A 52 -3.71 3.41 7.13
N ALA A 53 -3.60 4.74 7.01
CA ALA A 53 -4.75 5.63 6.85
C ALA A 53 -5.41 5.44 5.46
N TYR A 54 -4.60 5.21 4.42
CA TYR A 54 -5.12 4.86 3.10
C TYR A 54 -5.94 3.57 3.14
N ARG A 55 -5.40 2.53 3.80
CA ARG A 55 -6.11 1.26 3.99
C ARG A 55 -7.37 1.42 4.84
N ASP A 56 -7.34 2.22 5.90
CA ASP A 56 -8.53 2.48 6.72
C ASP A 56 -9.63 3.18 5.91
N ALA A 57 -9.28 4.25 5.19
CA ALA A 57 -10.22 4.96 4.32
C ALA A 57 -10.81 4.04 3.23
N PHE A 58 -9.98 3.15 2.66
CA PHE A 58 -10.43 2.19 1.66
C PHE A 58 -11.23 1.05 2.26
N ALA A 59 -10.84 0.50 3.41
CA ALA A 59 -11.61 -0.53 4.12
C ALA A 59 -12.99 -0.02 4.55
N ARG A 60 -13.08 1.26 4.94
CA ARG A 60 -14.35 1.92 5.23
C ARG A 60 -15.22 2.11 3.97
N SER A 61 -14.62 2.34 2.79
CA SER A 61 -15.35 2.46 1.53
C SER A 61 -15.72 1.11 0.91
N HIS A 62 -14.90 0.07 1.10
CA HIS A 62 -15.08 -1.29 0.57
C HIS A 62 -15.72 -2.27 1.56
N GLY A 63 -16.20 -1.79 2.71
CA GLY A 63 -16.82 -2.58 3.77
C GLY A 63 -18.12 -3.34 3.42
N THR A 64 -18.44 -3.52 2.13
CA THR A 64 -19.68 -4.18 1.69
C THR A 64 -19.54 -5.10 0.45
N ARG A 65 -18.33 -5.51 0.04
CA ARG A 65 -18.18 -6.58 -0.97
C ARG A 65 -17.27 -7.70 -0.47
N LYS A 66 -17.90 -8.61 0.25
CA LYS A 66 -17.37 -9.94 0.57
C LYS A 66 -17.51 -10.79 -0.71
N GLU A 67 -16.52 -10.75 -1.60
CA GLU A 67 -16.38 -11.74 -2.70
C GLU A 67 -14.98 -12.36 -2.53
N VAL A 68 -14.87 -13.56 -1.97
CA VAL A 68 -14.80 -14.84 -2.70
C VAL A 68 -13.78 -14.81 -3.84
N ARG A 69 -12.55 -15.21 -3.51
CA ARG A 69 -11.67 -15.98 -4.39
C ARG A 69 -11.18 -17.15 -3.51
N ALA A 70 -11.86 -18.28 -3.63
CA ALA A 70 -11.51 -19.43 -4.50
C ALA A 70 -10.41 -20.27 -3.85
#